data_AF-A0A2N4YNC9-F1
#
_entry.id   AF-A0A2N4YNC9-F1
#
_cell.length_a   1.000
_cell.length_b   1.000
_cell.length_c   1.000
_cell.angle_alpha   90.00
_cell.angle_beta   90.00
_cell.angle_gamma   90.00
#
_symmetry.space_group_name_H-M   'P 1'
#
loop_
_entity.id
_entity.type
_entity.pdbx_description
1 polymer ?
#
loop_
_entity_poly.entity_id
_entity_poly.type
_entity_poly.pdbx_seq_one_letter_code
_entity_poly.pdbx_strand_id
1 'polypeptide(L)'
;SQFLELDKTHLKGLLLRSGGTTSHTVILARSFNIPTLVGVDLAALLPWVDTQVQIDGNAGLLVVDPSPAVARYYQQEAWLQAQIRQQQQVWLDKAGQTQDGIRVEIAANIAHSVEAVAAFNQGAQSVGLFRTEMLYMDRPSAPSEDELYN
;
A
#
# COMPACT_ATOMS: atom_id res chain seq x y z
N SER A 1 -8.79 13.03 -6.61
CA SER A 1 -8.36 12.85 -5.21
C SER A 1 -7.01 13.45 -5.10
N GLN A 2 -6.77 14.37 -4.17
CA GLN A 2 -5.44 14.97 -3.99
C GLN A 2 -4.35 13.90 -3.84
N PHE A 3 -4.68 12.73 -3.26
CA PHE A 3 -3.76 11.60 -3.15
C PHE A 3 -3.31 11.02 -4.52
N LEU A 4 -4.17 11.02 -5.53
CA LEU A 4 -3.84 10.51 -6.87
C LEU A 4 -2.87 11.44 -7.62
N GLU A 5 -2.87 12.72 -7.28
CA GLU A 5 -1.97 13.72 -7.85
C GLU A 5 -0.57 13.69 -7.22
N LEU A 6 -0.43 13.05 -6.05
CA LEU A 6 0.87 12.91 -5.40
C LEU A 6 1.77 11.94 -6.18
N ASP A 7 3.06 12.29 -6.23
CA ASP A 7 4.09 11.41 -6.72
C ASP A 7 4.37 10.29 -5.69
N LYS A 8 3.93 9.08 -6.03
CA LYS A 8 4.02 7.90 -5.15
C LYS A 8 5.46 7.44 -4.95
N THR A 9 6.42 7.85 -5.79
CA THR A 9 7.83 7.47 -5.62
C THR A 9 8.46 8.12 -4.38
N HIS A 10 7.99 9.33 -4.05
CA HIS A 10 8.43 10.11 -2.89
C HIS A 10 7.56 9.88 -1.66
N LEU A 11 6.34 9.36 -1.81
CA LEU A 11 5.40 9.15 -0.72
C LEU A 11 5.76 7.88 0.08
N LYS A 12 6.33 8.05 1.28
CA LYS A 12 6.72 6.95 2.18
C LYS A 12 5.66 6.58 3.22
N GLY A 13 4.61 7.38 3.35
CA GLY A 13 3.57 7.17 4.33
C GLY A 13 2.51 8.27 4.29
N LEU A 14 1.36 8.01 4.93
CA LEU A 14 0.22 8.91 4.95
C LEU A 14 -0.36 9.01 6.35
N LEU A 15 -0.56 10.24 6.84
CA LEU A 15 -1.18 10.52 8.14
C LEU A 15 -2.43 11.36 7.90
N LEU A 16 -3.58 10.88 8.37
CA LEU A 16 -4.88 11.51 8.12
C LEU A 16 -5.56 11.87 9.45
N ARG A 17 -6.09 13.09 9.55
CA ARG A 17 -6.91 13.53 10.69
C ARG A 17 -8.19 12.71 10.83
N SER A 18 -8.84 12.46 9.70
CA SER A 18 -10.14 11.80 9.65
C SER A 18 -10.22 10.87 8.44
N GLY A 19 -10.89 9.74 8.64
CA GLY A 19 -11.14 8.73 7.62
C GLY A 19 -11.43 7.38 8.28
N GLY A 20 -12.33 6.59 7.70
CA GLY A 20 -12.49 5.19 8.11
C GLY A 20 -11.40 4.32 7.49
N THR A 21 -11.21 3.11 8.01
CA THR A 21 -10.44 2.04 7.32
C THR A 21 -10.99 1.74 5.92
N THR A 22 -12.25 2.10 5.67
CA THR A 22 -12.94 2.01 4.38
C THR A 22 -12.88 3.30 3.54
N SER A 23 -12.18 4.34 4.01
CA SER A 23 -12.01 5.58 3.25
C SER A 23 -11.25 5.32 1.96
N HIS A 24 -11.69 5.93 0.86
CA HIS A 24 -11.10 5.75 -0.47
C HIS A 24 -9.59 6.04 -0.49
N THR A 25 -9.14 7.09 0.20
CA THR A 25 -7.72 7.42 0.32
C THR A 25 -6.94 6.34 1.04
N VAL A 26 -7.52 5.72 2.08
CA VAL A 26 -6.86 4.65 2.86
C VAL A 26 -6.79 3.36 2.04
N ILE A 27 -7.86 3.03 1.31
CA ILE A 27 -7.89 1.87 0.41
C ILE A 27 -6.84 2.02 -0.69
N LEU A 28 -6.72 3.19 -1.31
CA LEU A 28 -5.69 3.49 -2.30
C LEU A 28 -4.29 3.42 -1.73
N ALA A 29 -4.03 4.08 -0.61
CA ALA A 29 -2.72 4.05 0.00
C ALA A 29 -2.29 2.60 0.30
N ARG A 30 -3.23 1.74 0.72
CA ARG A 30 -2.99 0.31 0.89
C ARG A 30 -2.68 -0.41 -0.43
N SER A 31 -3.37 -0.13 -1.54
CA SER A 31 -3.08 -0.77 -2.83
C SER A 31 -1.70 -0.38 -3.37
N PHE A 32 -1.25 0.84 -3.09
CA PHE A 32 0.12 1.31 -3.38
C PHE A 32 1.16 0.92 -2.32
N ASN A 33 0.79 0.09 -1.34
CA ASN A 33 1.67 -0.37 -0.26
C ASN A 33 2.28 0.78 0.58
N ILE A 34 1.52 1.87 0.78
CA ILE A 34 1.89 3.06 1.53
C ILE A 34 1.32 2.95 2.97
N PRO A 35 2.18 2.89 4.00
CA PRO A 35 1.74 2.87 5.40
C PRO A 35 0.84 4.07 5.71
N THR A 36 -0.33 3.81 6.29
CA THR A 36 -1.34 4.84 6.52
C THR A 36 -1.88 4.78 7.94
N LEU A 37 -1.87 5.91 8.65
CA LEU A 37 -2.53 6.08 9.94
C LEU A 37 -3.67 7.09 9.81
N VAL A 38 -4.76 6.82 10.52
CA VAL A 38 -5.96 7.67 10.49
C VAL A 38 -6.42 7.97 11.92
N GLY A 39 -7.05 9.13 12.11
CA GLY A 39 -7.41 9.61 13.45
C GLY A 39 -6.25 10.33 14.13
N VAL A 40 -5.29 10.82 13.35
CA VAL A 40 -4.08 11.45 13.88
C VAL A 40 -4.35 12.92 14.19
N ASP A 41 -3.95 13.39 15.37
CA ASP A 41 -3.96 14.81 15.67
C ASP A 41 -2.82 15.52 14.94
N LEU A 42 -3.14 16.10 13.77
CA LEU A 42 -2.16 16.80 12.94
C LEU A 42 -1.55 18.03 13.64
N ALA A 43 -2.24 18.64 14.61
CA ALA A 43 -1.69 19.79 15.34
C ALA A 43 -0.52 19.36 16.23
N ALA A 44 -0.62 18.18 16.84
CA ALA A 44 0.47 17.58 17.63
C ALA A 44 1.69 17.19 16.76
N LEU A 45 1.53 17.11 15.43
CA LEU A 45 2.59 16.77 14.50
C LEU A 45 3.36 17.97 13.94
N LEU A 46 2.83 19.18 14.08
CA LEU A 46 3.48 20.39 13.56
C LEU A 46 4.95 20.56 14.01
N PRO A 47 5.34 20.24 15.27
CA PRO A 47 6.74 20.33 15.69
C PRO A 47 7.69 19.37 14.96
N TRP A 48 7.16 18.35 14.31
CA TRP A 48 7.91 17.27 13.66
C TRP A 48 7.94 17.40 12.13
N VAL A 49 7.39 18.48 11.58
CA VAL A 49 7.53 18.81 10.16
C VAL A 49 9.02 18.96 9.82
N ASP A 50 9.40 18.51 8.63
CA ASP A 50 10.79 18.46 8.14
C ASP A 50 11.75 17.59 8.98
N THR A 51 11.21 16.73 9.85
CA THR A 51 11.98 15.72 10.59
C THR A 51 11.69 14.31 10.11
N GLN A 52 12.62 13.39 10.38
CA GLN A 52 12.41 11.97 10.09
C GLN A 52 11.52 11.35 11.17
N VAL A 53 10.46 10.66 10.73
CA VAL A 53 9.52 9.94 11.59
C VAL A 53 9.37 8.50 11.11
N GLN A 54 9.00 7.59 12.01
CA GLN A 54 8.71 6.20 11.68
C GLN A 54 7.21 5.94 11.81
N ILE A 55 6.60 5.39 10.77
CA ILE A 55 5.21 4.95 10.79
C ILE A 55 5.18 3.44 11.01
N ASP A 56 4.44 3.01 12.01
CA ASP A 56 4.14 1.62 12.28
C ASP A 56 2.64 1.37 12.05
N GLY A 57 2.31 0.93 10.85
CA GLY A 57 0.93 0.63 10.47
C GLY A 57 0.34 -0.60 11.17
N ASN A 58 1.20 -1.49 11.71
CA ASN A 58 0.74 -2.68 12.43
C ASN A 58 0.35 -2.35 13.87
N ALA A 59 1.18 -1.56 14.55
CA ALA A 59 0.90 -1.09 15.90
C ALA A 59 -0.04 0.11 15.94
N GLY A 60 -0.25 0.79 14.81
CA GLY A 60 -1.04 2.02 14.73
C GLY A 60 -0.33 3.23 15.35
N LEU A 61 1.01 3.28 15.28
CA LEU A 61 1.84 4.26 15.98
C LEU A 61 2.64 5.13 15.00
N LEU A 62 2.74 6.41 15.33
CA LEU A 62 3.75 7.29 14.77
C LEU A 62 4.84 7.49 15.83
N VAL A 63 6.07 7.16 15.47
CA VAL A 63 7.22 7.32 16.35
C VAL A 63 8.01 8.55 15.89
N VAL A 64 8.09 9.52 16.79
CA VAL A 64 8.84 10.76 16.66
C VAL A 64 9.97 10.73 17.70
N ASP A 65 11.14 11.27 17.34
CA ASP A 65 12.35 11.27 18.18
C ASP A 65 12.62 9.93 18.90
N PRO A 66 12.83 8.83 18.15
CA PRO A 66 12.99 7.51 18.74
C PRO A 66 14.27 7.43 19.57
N SER A 67 14.14 6.90 20.80
CA SER A 67 15.32 6.53 21.58
C SER A 67 16.20 5.51 20.83
N PRO A 68 17.51 5.39 21.17
CA PRO A 68 18.40 4.44 20.49
C PRO A 68 17.91 2.99 20.51
N ALA A 69 17.18 2.59 21.57
CA ALA A 69 16.59 1.25 21.66
C ALA A 69 15.44 1.07 20.65
N VAL A 70 14.57 2.07 20.51
CA VAL A 70 13.44 2.06 19.57
C VAL A 70 13.94 2.11 18.13
N ALA A 71 14.94 2.94 17.84
CA ALA A 71 15.56 2.99 16.52
C ALA A 71 16.18 1.64 16.13
N ARG A 72 16.88 0.98 17.07
CA ARG A 72 17.46 -0.36 16.84
C ARG A 72 16.38 -1.41 16.58
N TYR A 73 15.26 -1.36 17.30
CA TYR A 73 14.13 -2.26 17.07
C TYR A 73 13.62 -2.15 15.62
N TYR A 74 13.31 -0.95 15.14
CA TYR A 74 12.81 -0.76 13.77
C TYR A 74 13.85 -1.09 12.70
N GLN A 75 15.15 -0.87 12.97
CA GLN A 75 16.22 -1.32 12.08
C GLN A 75 16.26 -2.85 11.96
N GLN A 76 16.09 -3.57 13.07
CA GLN A 76 16.05 -5.03 13.08
C GLN A 76 14.82 -5.56 12.35
N GLU A 77 13.65 -4.96 12.58
CA GLU A 77 12.42 -5.32 11.86
C GLU A 77 12.58 -5.09 10.35
N ALA A 78 13.10 -3.93 9.94
CA ALA A 78 13.35 -3.64 8.53
C ALA A 78 14.31 -4.66 7.88
N TRP A 79 15.36 -5.06 8.61
CA TRP A 79 16.30 -6.07 8.16
C TRP A 79 15.64 -7.44 8.01
N LEU A 80 14.85 -7.88 9.00
CA LEU A 80 14.13 -9.16 8.96
C LEU A 80 13.14 -9.19 7.78
N GLN A 81 12.38 -8.12 7.58
CA GLN A 81 11.45 -8.01 6.44
C GLN A 81 12.18 -8.04 5.09
N ALA A 82 13.38 -7.47 5.00
CA ALA A 82 14.21 -7.58 3.80
C ALA A 82 14.67 -9.02 3.54
N GLN A 83 15.06 -9.76 4.58
CA GLN A 83 15.44 -11.17 4.46
C GLN A 83 14.25 -12.06 4.04
N ILE A 84 13.08 -11.85 4.63
CA ILE A 84 11.85 -12.56 4.23
C ILE A 84 11.53 -12.29 2.77
N ARG A 85 11.56 -11.03 2.34
CA ARG A 85 11.34 -10.67 0.92
C ARG A 85 12.34 -11.35 0.00
N GLN A 86 13.62 -11.38 0.36
CA GLN A 86 14.65 -12.05 -0.43
C GLN A 86 14.39 -13.56 -0.55
N GLN A 87 13.96 -14.22 0.53
CA GLN A 87 13.58 -15.64 0.49
C GLN A 87 12.32 -15.88 -0.33
N GLN A 88 11.40 -14.91 -0.38
CA GLN A 88 10.16 -14.99 -1.15
C GLN A 88 10.38 -14.79 -2.66
N GLN A 89 11.43 -14.07 -3.07
CA GLN A 89 11.72 -13.80 -4.49
C GLN A 89 11.82 -15.06 -5.35
N VAL A 90 12.31 -16.17 -4.80
CA VAL A 90 12.45 -17.44 -5.54
C VAL A 90 11.11 -18.08 -5.94
N TRP A 91 9.99 -17.54 -5.43
CA TRP A 91 8.65 -18.02 -5.70
C TRP A 91 7.90 -17.18 -6.74
N LEU A 92 8.42 -16.02 -7.13
CA LEU A 92 7.72 -15.09 -8.03
C LEU A 92 7.36 -15.73 -9.38
N ASP A 93 8.25 -16.57 -9.93
CA ASP A 93 8.04 -17.23 -11.22
C ASP A 93 7.45 -18.65 -11.09
N LYS A 94 7.11 -19.09 -9.88
CA LYS A 94 6.61 -20.45 -9.63
C LYS A 94 5.08 -20.47 -9.69
N ALA A 95 4.52 -21.54 -10.26
CA ALA A 95 3.09 -21.74 -10.25
C ALA A 95 2.58 -21.98 -8.82
N GLY A 96 1.43 -21.38 -8.48
CA GLY A 96 0.72 -21.69 -7.24
C GLY A 96 0.30 -23.17 -7.24
N GLN A 97 0.89 -23.95 -6.34
CA GLN A 97 0.63 -25.38 -6.24
C GLN A 97 0.86 -25.86 -4.80
N THR A 98 0.00 -26.76 -4.33
CA THR A 98 0.20 -27.47 -3.07
C THR A 98 1.31 -28.52 -3.21
N GLN A 99 1.81 -29.04 -2.08
CA GLN A 99 2.89 -30.05 -2.08
C GLN A 99 2.49 -31.36 -2.77
N ASP A 100 1.20 -31.71 -2.76
CA ASP A 100 0.61 -32.88 -3.43
C ASP A 100 0.17 -32.59 -4.87
N GLY A 101 0.44 -31.41 -5.40
CA GLY A 101 0.33 -31.11 -6.82
C GLY A 101 -0.98 -30.46 -7.27
N ILE A 102 -1.85 -30.04 -6.36
CA ILE A 102 -3.09 -29.32 -6.70
C ILE A 102 -2.73 -27.89 -7.08
N ARG A 103 -3.08 -27.48 -8.31
CA ARG A 103 -2.88 -26.11 -8.78
C ARG A 103 -3.85 -25.16 -8.10
N VAL A 104 -3.34 -24.01 -7.68
CA VAL A 104 -4.10 -22.91 -7.11
C VAL A 104 -3.69 -21.64 -7.84
N GLU A 105 -4.66 -20.94 -8.40
CA GLU A 105 -4.39 -19.67 -9.06
C GLU A 105 -4.15 -18.56 -8.04
N ILE A 106 -3.03 -17.86 -8.17
CA ILE A 106 -2.70 -16.68 -7.37
C ILE A 106 -2.98 -15.44 -8.21
N ALA A 107 -4.16 -14.86 -8.02
CA ALA A 107 -4.62 -13.70 -8.77
C ALA A 107 -4.54 -12.41 -7.95
N ALA A 108 -4.24 -11.30 -8.61
CA ALA A 108 -4.19 -9.98 -8.00
C ALA A 108 -5.58 -9.34 -7.89
N ASN A 109 -5.78 -8.58 -6.82
CA ASN A 109 -6.89 -7.64 -6.69
C ASN A 109 -6.35 -6.23 -6.91
N ILE A 110 -6.78 -5.58 -8.00
CA ILE A 110 -6.31 -4.26 -8.39
C ILE A 110 -7.46 -3.25 -8.40
N ALA A 111 -7.14 -1.99 -8.13
CA ALA A 111 -8.09 -0.87 -8.22
C ALA A 111 -7.83 0.05 -9.42
N HIS A 112 -6.64 -0.05 -10.04
CA HIS A 112 -6.29 0.68 -11.25
C HIS A 112 -5.42 -0.17 -12.18
N SER A 113 -5.50 0.08 -13.49
CA SER A 113 -4.72 -0.63 -14.50
C SER A 113 -3.20 -0.53 -14.27
N VAL A 114 -2.72 0.60 -13.74
CA VAL A 114 -1.30 0.82 -13.42
C VAL A 114 -0.75 -0.14 -12.36
N GLU A 115 -1.61 -0.72 -11.53
CA GLU A 115 -1.22 -1.70 -10.50
C GLU A 115 -0.92 -3.08 -11.10
N ALA A 116 -1.44 -3.38 -12.30
CA ALA A 116 -1.29 -4.69 -12.92
C ALA A 116 0.19 -5.06 -13.10
N VAL A 117 1.01 -4.14 -13.64
CA VAL A 117 2.45 -4.39 -13.86
C VAL A 117 3.15 -4.73 -12.55
N ALA A 118 2.88 -3.97 -11.48
CA ALA A 118 3.47 -4.22 -10.18
C ALA A 118 3.00 -5.54 -9.55
N ALA A 119 1.76 -5.95 -9.81
CA ALA A 119 1.21 -7.21 -9.35
C ALA A 119 1.83 -8.42 -10.05
N PHE A 120 1.97 -8.36 -11.39
CA PHE A 120 2.66 -9.41 -12.16
C PHE A 120 4.13 -9.52 -11.77
N ASN A 121 4.82 -8.39 -11.54
CA ASN A 121 6.19 -8.38 -11.01
C ASN A 121 6.30 -8.98 -9.58
N GLN A 122 5.18 -9.10 -8.87
CA GLN A 122 5.08 -9.75 -7.56
C GLN A 122 4.55 -11.19 -7.64
N GLY A 123 4.51 -11.79 -8.84
CA GLY A 123 4.16 -13.20 -9.03
C GLY A 123 2.67 -13.49 -9.15
N ALA A 124 1.83 -12.45 -9.33
CA ALA A 124 0.44 -12.68 -9.69
C ALA A 124 0.35 -13.35 -11.07
N GLN A 125 -0.53 -14.33 -11.20
CA GLN A 125 -0.73 -15.09 -12.44
C GLN A 125 -1.83 -14.48 -13.31
N SER A 126 -2.74 -13.71 -12.70
CA SER A 126 -3.84 -13.03 -13.36
C SER A 126 -4.36 -11.88 -12.49
N VAL A 127 -5.35 -11.15 -13.00
CA VAL A 127 -6.18 -10.23 -12.22
C VAL A 127 -7.49 -10.95 -11.88
N GLY A 128 -7.69 -11.28 -10.61
CA GLY A 128 -8.88 -11.99 -10.14
C GLY A 128 -10.00 -11.05 -9.75
N LEU A 129 -9.66 -9.80 -9.42
CA LEU A 129 -10.62 -8.74 -9.16
C LEU A 129 -10.06 -7.41 -9.67
N PHE A 130 -10.80 -6.75 -10.56
CA PHE A 130 -10.57 -5.37 -10.91
C PHE A 130 -11.72 -4.52 -10.34
N ARG A 131 -11.39 -3.66 -9.37
CA ARG A 131 -12.36 -2.79 -8.69
C ARG A 131 -12.63 -1.55 -9.53
N THR A 132 -13.72 -1.60 -10.30
CA THR A 132 -14.11 -0.53 -11.23
C THR A 132 -14.77 0.65 -10.53
N GLU A 133 -15.19 0.52 -9.27
CA GLU A 133 -15.78 1.63 -8.51
C GLU A 133 -14.83 2.83 -8.51
N MET A 134 -13.53 2.56 -8.54
CA MET A 134 -12.51 3.60 -8.54
C MET A 134 -12.49 4.49 -9.77
N LEU A 135 -13.02 4.01 -10.91
CA LEU A 135 -13.18 4.80 -12.14
C LEU A 135 -14.31 5.83 -12.06
N TYR A 136 -15.22 5.65 -11.09
CA TYR A 136 -16.33 6.56 -10.80
C TYR A 136 -16.02 7.53 -9.65
N MET A 137 -14.94 7.26 -8.90
CA MET A 137 -14.62 8.05 -7.72
C MET A 137 -13.80 9.30 -8.05
N ASP A 138 -14.06 10.36 -7.27
CA ASP A 138 -13.28 11.61 -7.28
C ASP A 138 -13.30 12.35 -8.62
N ARG A 139 -14.49 12.38 -9.22
CA ARG A 139 -14.81 13.06 -10.47
C ARG A 139 -16.14 13.80 -10.29
N PRO A 140 -16.37 14.91 -11.01
CA PRO A 140 -17.62 15.67 -10.91
C PRO A 140 -18.81 14.94 -11.55
N SER A 141 -18.56 13.98 -12.45
CA SER A 141 -19.57 13.19 -13.15
C SER A 141 -19.08 11.77 -13.39
N ALA A 142 -20.01 10.84 -13.62
CA ALA A 142 -19.67 9.48 -14.00
C ALA A 142 -18.85 9.45 -15.31
N PRO A 143 -17.90 8.51 -15.45
CA PRO A 143 -17.18 8.29 -16.71
C PRO A 143 -18.15 7.97 -17.85
N SER A 144 -17.79 8.40 -19.05
CA SER A 144 -18.45 7.93 -20.27
C SER A 144 -18.11 6.46 -20.55
N GLU A 145 -18.88 5.82 -21.43
CA GLU A 145 -18.57 4.47 -21.91
C GLU A 145 -17.19 4.43 -22.59
N ASP A 146 -16.88 5.44 -23.41
CA ASP A 146 -15.58 5.55 -24.08
C ASP A 146 -14.41 5.63 -23.08
N GLU A 147 -14.59 6.31 -21.94
CA GLU A 147 -13.56 6.37 -20.88
C GLU A 147 -13.41 5.04 -20.13
N LEU A 148 -14.43 4.20 -20.09
CA LEU A 148 -14.37 2.89 -19.43
C LEU A 148 -13.81 1.81 -20.36
N TYR A 149 -14.02 1.98 -21.66
CA TYR A 149 -13.57 1.03 -22.68
C TYR A 149 -12.06 1.14 -22.95
N ASN A 150 -11.49 2.35 -22.86
CA ASN A 150 -10.07 2.64 -23.15
C ASN A 150 -9.20 2.59 -21.90
#